data_AF-A0AAW0MF26-F1
#
_entry.id   AF-A0AAW0MF26-F1
#
_cell.length_a   1.000
_cell.length_b   1.000
_cell.length_c   1.000
_cell.angle_alpha   90.00
_cell.angle_beta   90.00
_cell.angle_gamma   90.00
#
_symmetry.space_group_name_H-M   'P 1'
#
loop_
_entity.id
_entity.type
_entity.pdbx_description
1 polymer ?
#
loop_
_entity_poly.entity_id
_entity_poly.type
_entity_poly.pdbx_seq_one_letter_code
_entity_poly.pdbx_strand_id
1 'polypeptide(L)'
;MSHAVLLCSSSVATAFIASLLQGIIMVGVIVGSKKTGINPDNVATPIAASFGDLITLAILAWISQGLYKCLDTYPYVSSLVCAFFMSLTPLWIVISSKHPASRTLLYSGWEPVITAMVISSIGGLILDKTVSDPNLAGIVVYTPVINGIGGNLVAIQSSRFSTHLHFHCAPGEVPDEAKGCYYPCRTFFGTGANHRSAQVLLLLVVPGHLIFLYTIHLMKSGHTTLTPIFMSVYLAAALLQVLLLLCISDWMVHSMWRSGKDPDSFSIPYLTALGDLLGTALLALSFHFLWLIGDQDSDVGD
;
A
#
# COMPACT_ATOMS: atom_id res chain seq x y z
N MET A 1 4.23 -21.08 20.78
CA MET A 1 5.51 -20.78 20.10
C MET A 1 5.54 -21.26 18.65
N SER A 2 5.03 -22.45 18.33
CA SER A 2 5.04 -23.02 16.97
C SER A 2 4.38 -22.12 15.92
N HIS A 3 3.24 -21.48 16.23
CA HIS A 3 2.59 -20.53 15.33
C HIS A 3 3.38 -19.22 15.12
N ALA A 4 4.09 -18.74 16.15
CA ALA A 4 4.93 -17.54 16.01
C ALA A 4 6.15 -17.83 15.11
N VAL A 5 6.77 -19.00 15.27
CA VAL A 5 7.87 -19.45 14.41
C VAL A 5 7.39 -19.66 12.98
N LEU A 6 6.19 -20.21 12.78
CA LEU A 6 5.54 -20.36 11.48
C LEU A 6 5.32 -19.00 10.79
N LEU A 7 4.76 -18.03 11.51
CA LEU A 7 4.52 -16.68 10.96
C LEU A 7 5.84 -16.00 10.60
N CYS A 8 6.86 -16.12 11.46
CA CYS A 8 8.18 -15.57 11.19
C CYS A 8 8.85 -16.23 9.98
N SER A 9 8.84 -17.58 9.91
CA SER A 9 9.47 -18.32 8.83
C SER A 9 8.79 -18.08 7.48
N SER A 10 7.45 -18.04 7.45
CA SER A 10 6.69 -17.73 6.23
C SER A 10 6.92 -16.28 5.80
N SER A 11 6.91 -15.32 6.73
CA SER A 11 7.13 -13.91 6.42
C SER A 11 8.53 -13.65 5.86
N VAL A 12 9.57 -14.19 6.50
CA VAL A 12 10.96 -14.00 6.05
C VAL A 12 11.18 -14.69 4.69
N ALA A 13 10.72 -15.94 4.53
CA ALA A 13 10.84 -16.65 3.26
C ALA A 13 10.11 -15.94 2.11
N THR A 14 8.89 -15.47 2.36
CA THR A 14 8.12 -14.66 1.41
C THR A 14 8.87 -13.39 1.06
N ALA A 15 9.36 -12.63 2.07
CA ALA A 15 10.07 -11.38 1.83
C ALA A 15 11.26 -11.58 0.89
N PHE A 16 12.04 -12.64 1.07
CA PHE A 16 13.16 -12.97 0.18
C PHE A 16 12.71 -13.31 -1.25
N ILE A 17 11.77 -14.26 -1.39
CA ILE A 17 11.37 -14.78 -2.70
C ILE A 17 10.59 -13.71 -3.48
N ALA A 18 9.66 -13.01 -2.83
CA ALA A 18 8.87 -11.93 -3.43
C ALA A 18 9.78 -10.76 -3.86
N SER A 19 10.70 -10.31 -3.00
CA SER A 19 11.63 -9.22 -3.35
C SER A 19 12.53 -9.58 -4.53
N LEU A 20 13.01 -10.83 -4.61
CA LEU A 20 13.81 -11.30 -5.74
C LEU A 20 13.00 -11.28 -7.03
N LEU A 21 11.80 -11.88 -7.01
CA LEU A 21 10.95 -11.96 -8.18
C LEU A 21 10.50 -10.57 -8.67
N GLN A 22 10.06 -9.72 -7.73
CA GLN A 22 9.68 -8.34 -8.01
C GLN A 22 10.86 -7.55 -8.57
N GLY A 23 12.07 -7.70 -8.02
CA GLY A 23 13.26 -7.04 -8.53
C GLY A 23 13.58 -7.42 -9.98
N ILE A 24 13.49 -8.70 -10.33
CA ILE A 24 13.70 -9.18 -11.71
C ILE A 24 12.67 -8.58 -12.66
N ILE A 25 11.39 -8.58 -12.27
CA ILE A 25 10.30 -8.00 -13.05
C ILE A 25 10.54 -6.50 -13.27
N MET A 26 10.88 -5.77 -12.20
CA MET A 26 11.11 -4.32 -12.25
C MET A 26 12.28 -3.94 -13.15
N VAL A 27 13.40 -4.66 -13.08
CA VAL A 27 14.53 -4.45 -14.00
C VAL A 27 14.08 -4.68 -15.45
N GLY A 28 13.31 -5.75 -15.71
CA GLY A 28 12.76 -6.04 -17.03
C GLY A 28 11.88 -4.90 -17.57
N VAL A 29 10.96 -4.38 -16.75
CA VAL A 29 10.06 -3.28 -17.12
C VAL A 29 10.82 -1.99 -17.38
N ILE A 30 11.81 -1.64 -16.54
CA ILE A 30 12.61 -0.42 -16.71
C ILE A 30 13.43 -0.49 -17.99
N VAL A 31 14.13 -1.60 -18.23
CA VAL A 31 14.94 -1.81 -19.44
C VAL A 31 14.05 -1.82 -20.69
N GLY A 32 12.88 -2.47 -20.61
CA GLY A 32 11.89 -2.51 -21.69
C GLY A 32 11.37 -1.12 -22.04
N SER A 33 10.95 -0.34 -21.04
CA SER A 33 10.43 1.02 -21.21
C SER A 33 11.49 1.95 -21.82
N LYS A 34 12.74 1.84 -21.35
CA LYS A 34 13.85 2.62 -21.90
C LYS A 34 14.14 2.28 -23.37
N LYS A 35 13.99 1.01 -23.77
CA LYS A 35 14.16 0.60 -25.18
C LYS A 35 13.03 1.10 -26.10
N THR A 36 11.82 1.25 -25.58
CA THR A 36 10.66 1.74 -26.35
C THR A 36 10.51 3.28 -26.30
N GLY A 37 11.38 3.98 -25.57
CA GLY A 37 11.33 5.43 -25.42
C GLY A 37 10.19 5.92 -24.50
N ILE A 38 9.55 5.01 -23.77
CA ILE A 38 8.50 5.34 -22.81
C ILE A 38 9.18 5.65 -21.47
N ASN A 39 8.73 6.70 -20.78
CA ASN A 39 9.23 6.99 -19.43
C ASN A 39 8.95 5.79 -18.52
N PRO A 40 9.98 5.16 -17.91
CA PRO A 40 9.81 3.99 -17.06
C PRO A 40 8.84 4.25 -15.91
N ASP A 41 8.76 5.45 -15.32
CA ASP A 41 7.89 5.71 -14.17
C ASP A 41 6.39 5.59 -14.50
N ASN A 42 6.02 5.81 -15.76
CA ASN A 42 4.63 5.67 -16.21
C ASN A 42 4.17 4.20 -16.29
N VAL A 43 5.11 3.24 -16.30
CA VAL A 43 4.84 1.81 -16.51
C VAL A 43 5.35 0.99 -15.31
N ALA A 44 6.57 1.24 -14.88
CA ALA A 44 7.23 0.60 -13.76
C ALA A 44 6.52 0.89 -12.44
N THR A 45 6.12 2.13 -12.16
CA THR A 45 5.46 2.46 -10.87
C THR A 45 4.10 1.76 -10.72
N PRO A 46 3.18 1.77 -11.71
CA PRO A 46 1.94 0.99 -11.62
C PRO A 46 2.16 -0.53 -11.56
N ILE A 47 3.14 -1.05 -12.30
CA ILE A 47 3.46 -2.49 -12.27
C ILE A 47 4.07 -2.87 -10.91
N ALA A 48 4.97 -2.07 -10.36
CA ALA A 48 5.57 -2.29 -9.04
C ALA A 48 4.49 -2.37 -7.97
N ALA A 49 3.58 -1.40 -7.97
CA ALA A 49 2.48 -1.31 -7.03
C ALA A 49 1.54 -2.52 -7.16
N SER A 50 1.11 -2.86 -8.38
CA SER A 50 0.08 -3.89 -8.59
C SER A 50 0.63 -5.32 -8.45
N PHE A 51 1.82 -5.60 -9.00
CA PHE A 51 2.43 -6.92 -8.93
C PHE A 51 3.14 -7.16 -7.60
N GLY A 52 3.67 -6.13 -6.94
CA GLY A 52 4.34 -6.27 -5.65
C GLY A 52 3.41 -6.91 -4.61
N ASP A 53 2.23 -6.31 -4.41
CA ASP A 53 1.23 -6.81 -3.45
C ASP A 53 0.73 -8.20 -3.82
N LEU A 54 0.38 -8.40 -5.10
CA LEU A 54 -0.15 -9.68 -5.58
C LEU A 54 0.86 -10.82 -5.42
N ILE A 55 2.11 -10.60 -5.83
CA ILE A 55 3.19 -11.60 -5.72
C ILE A 55 3.46 -11.91 -4.26
N THR A 56 3.55 -10.88 -3.41
CA THR A 56 3.84 -11.06 -1.99
C THR A 56 2.74 -11.84 -1.29
N LEU A 57 1.48 -11.49 -1.49
CA LEU A 57 0.33 -12.20 -0.89
C LEU A 57 0.20 -13.63 -1.42
N ALA A 58 0.38 -13.84 -2.72
CA ALA A 58 0.31 -15.18 -3.32
C ALA A 58 1.42 -16.10 -2.79
N ILE A 59 2.65 -15.61 -2.74
CA ILE A 59 3.80 -16.36 -2.19
C ILE A 59 3.59 -16.60 -0.69
N LEU A 60 3.12 -15.60 0.06
CA LEU A 60 2.82 -15.75 1.48
C LEU A 60 1.78 -16.83 1.74
N ALA A 61 0.66 -16.80 1.02
CA ALA A 61 -0.39 -17.80 1.15
C ALA A 61 0.15 -19.21 0.84
N TRP A 62 0.94 -19.35 -0.24
CA TRP A 62 1.51 -20.62 -0.64
C TRP A 62 2.53 -21.18 0.36
N ILE A 63 3.49 -20.36 0.80
CA ILE A 63 4.51 -20.76 1.79
C ILE A 63 3.86 -21.03 3.15
N SER A 64 2.96 -20.15 3.60
CA SER A 64 2.24 -20.30 4.87
C SER A 64 1.44 -21.60 4.89
N GLN A 65 0.70 -21.90 3.82
CA GLN A 65 -0.06 -23.15 3.71
C GLN A 65 0.86 -24.38 3.70
N GLY A 66 1.97 -24.33 2.97
CA GLY A 66 2.95 -25.43 2.92
C GLY A 66 3.57 -25.71 4.29
N LEU A 67 4.04 -24.67 4.98
CA LEU A 67 4.63 -24.80 6.31
C LEU A 67 3.59 -25.18 7.38
N TYR A 68 2.36 -24.70 7.26
CA TYR A 68 1.27 -25.06 8.17
C TYR A 68 0.95 -26.56 8.09
N LYS A 69 0.89 -27.14 6.88
CA LYS A 69 0.69 -28.59 6.71
C LYS A 69 1.82 -29.43 7.32
N CYS A 70 3.03 -28.89 7.40
CA CYS A 70 4.18 -29.55 8.01
C CYS A 70 4.29 -29.31 9.51
N LEU A 71 3.46 -28.44 10.11
CA LEU A 71 3.61 -27.99 11.49
C LEU A 71 3.46 -29.14 12.49
N ASP A 72 2.45 -30.00 12.28
CA ASP A 72 2.14 -31.11 13.18
C ASP A 72 3.09 -32.31 12.97
N THR A 73 3.45 -32.59 11.72
CA THR A 73 4.29 -33.75 11.37
C THR A 73 5.78 -33.47 11.60
N TYR A 74 6.26 -32.27 11.27
CA TYR A 74 7.68 -31.89 11.29
C TYR A 74 7.89 -30.47 11.83
N PRO A 75 7.77 -30.26 13.16
CA PRO A 75 7.79 -28.93 13.77
C PRO A 75 9.13 -28.17 13.58
N TYR A 76 10.22 -28.87 13.30
CA TYR A 76 11.54 -28.28 13.07
C TYR A 76 11.68 -27.61 11.69
N VAL A 77 10.84 -27.94 10.71
CA VAL A 77 10.96 -27.43 9.33
C VAL A 77 10.81 -25.91 9.29
N SER A 78 9.82 -25.35 9.98
CA SER A 78 9.63 -23.90 10.06
C SER A 78 10.84 -23.18 10.68
N SER A 79 11.46 -23.77 11.71
CA SER A 79 12.66 -23.22 12.32
C SER A 79 13.88 -23.28 11.38
N LEU A 80 14.02 -24.37 10.62
CA LEU A 80 15.10 -24.53 9.65
C LEU A 80 15.00 -23.51 8.51
N VAL A 81 13.79 -23.34 7.97
CA VAL A 81 13.50 -22.35 6.92
C VAL A 81 13.80 -20.93 7.42
N CYS A 82 13.36 -20.59 8.63
CA CYS A 82 13.65 -19.30 9.25
C CYS A 82 15.18 -19.09 9.40
N ALA A 83 15.88 -20.06 9.98
CA ALA A 83 17.33 -19.99 10.17
C ALA A 83 18.10 -19.83 8.85
N PHE A 84 17.68 -20.56 7.80
CA PHE A 84 18.28 -20.48 6.47
C PHE A 84 18.19 -19.05 5.90
N PHE A 85 16.99 -18.47 5.82
CA PHE A 85 16.82 -17.12 5.26
C PHE A 85 17.43 -16.02 6.15
N MET A 86 17.36 -16.17 7.47
CA MET A 86 18.06 -15.26 8.39
C MET A 86 19.58 -15.30 8.17
N SER A 87 20.15 -16.48 7.91
CA SER A 87 21.59 -16.62 7.61
C SER A 87 22.02 -16.00 6.28
N LEU A 88 21.09 -15.92 5.30
CA LEU A 88 21.34 -15.25 4.02
C LEU A 88 21.34 -13.72 4.14
N THR A 89 20.62 -13.17 5.11
CA THR A 89 20.51 -11.71 5.33
C THR A 89 21.87 -11.00 5.43
N PRO A 90 22.82 -11.41 6.32
CA PRO A 90 24.13 -10.76 6.41
C PRO A 90 24.94 -10.87 5.11
N LEU A 91 24.83 -11.99 4.37
CA LEU A 91 25.49 -12.15 3.09
C LEU A 91 25.01 -11.07 2.09
N TRP A 92 23.69 -10.86 2.00
CA TRP A 92 23.11 -9.85 1.12
C TRP A 92 23.43 -8.42 1.55
N ILE A 93 23.47 -8.14 2.86
CA ILE A 93 23.91 -6.84 3.39
C ILE A 93 25.33 -6.54 2.94
N VAL A 94 26.25 -7.50 3.08
CA VAL A 94 27.65 -7.34 2.65
C VAL A 94 27.74 -7.09 1.14
N ILE A 95 27.02 -7.87 0.33
CA ILE A 95 27.01 -7.70 -1.13
C ILE A 95 26.45 -6.32 -1.53
N SER A 96 25.32 -5.92 -0.94
CA SER A 96 24.63 -4.67 -1.24
C SER A 96 25.43 -3.44 -0.80
N SER A 97 26.13 -3.52 0.33
CA SER A 97 26.95 -2.42 0.86
C SER A 97 28.12 -2.01 -0.04
N LYS A 98 28.54 -2.87 -0.98
CA LYS A 98 29.60 -2.57 -1.96
C LYS A 98 29.20 -1.50 -2.96
N HIS A 99 27.91 -1.35 -3.23
CA HIS A 99 27.40 -0.35 -4.18
C HIS A 99 26.96 0.91 -3.44
N PRO A 100 27.45 2.11 -3.81
CA PRO A 100 27.23 3.34 -3.03
C PRO A 100 25.74 3.72 -2.92
N ALA A 101 24.96 3.57 -3.99
CA ALA A 101 23.53 3.88 -3.97
C ALA A 101 22.75 2.94 -3.03
N SER A 102 23.08 1.64 -3.06
CA SER A 102 22.42 0.65 -2.21
C SER A 102 22.85 0.82 -0.74
N ARG A 103 24.11 1.20 -0.51
CA ARG A 103 24.61 1.51 0.84
C ARG A 103 23.83 2.65 1.48
N THR A 104 23.53 3.72 0.75
CA THR A 104 22.73 4.83 1.28
C THR A 104 21.35 4.34 1.74
N LEU A 105 20.65 3.59 0.88
CA LEU A 105 19.33 3.03 1.18
C LEU A 105 19.35 2.05 2.37
N LEU A 106 20.42 1.26 2.53
CA LEU A 106 20.58 0.35 3.68
C LEU A 106 20.63 1.07 5.03
N TYR A 107 21.12 2.32 5.08
CA TYR A 107 21.20 3.09 6.33
C TYR A 107 20.00 4.01 6.52
N SER A 108 19.53 4.69 5.46
CA SER A 108 18.44 5.66 5.55
C SER A 108 17.05 5.03 5.45
N GLY A 109 16.91 3.83 4.88
CA GLY A 109 15.62 3.19 4.60
C GLY A 109 14.88 2.69 5.84
N TRP A 110 15.55 2.54 6.98
CA TRP A 110 14.91 2.04 8.20
C TRP A 110 13.94 3.05 8.82
N GLU A 111 14.27 4.35 8.79
CA GLU A 111 13.41 5.41 9.31
C GLU A 111 12.02 5.39 8.66
N PRO A 112 11.89 5.45 7.32
CA PRO A 112 10.58 5.45 6.69
C PRO A 112 9.85 4.12 6.87
N VAL A 113 10.54 2.99 6.80
CA VAL A 113 9.93 1.65 6.94
C VAL A 113 9.39 1.42 8.36
N ILE A 114 10.16 1.73 9.40
CA ILE A 114 9.73 1.53 10.79
C ILE A 114 8.57 2.46 11.14
N THR A 115 8.66 3.74 10.76
CA THR A 115 7.57 4.69 11.03
C THR A 115 6.30 4.32 10.27
N ALA A 116 6.41 3.85 9.01
CA ALA A 116 5.26 3.33 8.26
C ALA A 116 4.63 2.10 8.95
N MET A 117 5.44 1.16 9.46
CA MET A 117 4.94 0.00 10.21
C MET A 117 4.17 0.41 11.46
N VAL A 118 4.63 1.42 12.20
CA VAL A 118 3.92 1.94 13.38
C VAL A 118 2.57 2.52 12.99
N ILE A 119 2.51 3.33 11.92
CA ILE A 119 1.26 3.94 11.44
C ILE A 119 0.28 2.85 10.98
N SER A 120 0.73 1.90 10.16
CA SER A 120 -0.11 0.80 9.65
C SER A 120 -0.58 -0.13 10.78
N SER A 121 0.22 -0.32 11.83
CA SER A 121 -0.17 -1.08 13.03
C SER A 121 -1.37 -0.46 13.75
N ILE A 122 -1.48 0.87 13.79
CA ILE A 122 -2.66 1.54 14.36
C ILE A 122 -3.91 1.20 13.53
N GLY A 123 -3.79 1.19 12.21
CA GLY A 123 -4.87 0.74 11.31
C GLY A 123 -5.25 -0.72 11.58
N GLY A 124 -4.26 -1.59 11.74
CA GLY A 124 -4.46 -3.00 12.12
C GLY A 124 -5.19 -3.18 13.45
N LEU A 125 -4.90 -2.34 14.47
CA LEU A 125 -5.62 -2.35 15.76
C LEU A 125 -7.08 -1.91 15.62
N ILE A 126 -7.35 -0.91 14.76
CA ILE A 126 -8.73 -0.49 14.46
C ILE A 126 -9.47 -1.65 13.78
N LEU A 127 -8.83 -2.33 12.83
CA LEU A 127 -9.41 -3.51 12.17
C LEU A 127 -9.70 -4.62 13.17
N ASP A 128 -8.72 -5.02 13.99
CA ASP A 128 -8.87 -6.06 15.00
C ASP A 128 -10.03 -5.77 15.97
N LYS A 129 -10.12 -4.52 16.43
CA LYS A 129 -11.20 -4.10 17.33
C LYS A 129 -12.57 -4.09 16.65
N THR A 130 -12.63 -3.75 15.37
CA THR A 130 -13.88 -3.71 14.60
C THR A 130 -14.35 -5.12 14.25
N VAL A 131 -13.45 -6.00 13.82
CA VAL A 131 -13.74 -7.40 13.47
C VAL A 131 -14.14 -8.25 14.69
N SER A 132 -13.72 -7.82 15.88
CA SER A 132 -14.17 -8.43 17.14
C SER A 132 -15.68 -8.28 17.39
N ASP A 133 -16.37 -7.34 16.73
CA ASP A 133 -17.83 -7.26 16.73
C ASP A 133 -18.38 -8.12 15.58
N PRO A 134 -19.17 -9.17 15.86
CA PRO A 134 -19.71 -10.05 14.82
C PRO A 134 -20.51 -9.27 13.76
N ASN A 135 -21.19 -8.19 14.15
CA ASN A 135 -21.98 -7.35 13.24
C ASN A 135 -21.12 -6.52 12.28
N LEU A 136 -19.80 -6.49 12.45
CA LEU A 136 -18.88 -5.69 11.64
C LEU A 136 -17.79 -6.56 10.99
N ALA A 137 -17.83 -7.88 11.17
CA ALA A 137 -16.82 -8.82 10.66
C ALA A 137 -16.67 -8.79 9.13
N GLY A 138 -17.72 -8.37 8.40
CA GLY A 138 -17.70 -8.19 6.94
C GLY A 138 -16.65 -7.19 6.44
N ILE A 139 -16.14 -6.30 7.31
CA ILE A 139 -15.12 -5.31 6.98
C ILE A 139 -13.82 -5.91 6.41
N VAL A 140 -13.45 -7.12 6.83
CA VAL A 140 -12.19 -7.79 6.44
C VAL A 140 -12.10 -7.97 4.92
N VAL A 141 -13.23 -8.22 4.26
CA VAL A 141 -13.29 -8.49 2.82
C VAL A 141 -13.00 -7.21 2.01
N TYR A 142 -13.39 -6.06 2.55
CA TYR A 142 -13.29 -4.77 1.86
C TYR A 142 -12.01 -3.99 2.20
N THR A 143 -11.37 -4.31 3.33
CA THR A 143 -10.15 -3.63 3.80
C THR A 143 -8.99 -3.71 2.79
N PRO A 144 -8.66 -4.87 2.20
CA PRO A 144 -7.60 -4.96 1.18
C PRO A 144 -7.89 -4.11 -0.05
N VAL A 145 -9.17 -3.96 -0.42
CA VAL A 145 -9.57 -3.18 -1.61
C VAL A 145 -9.39 -1.69 -1.34
N ILE A 146 -9.90 -1.17 -0.22
CA ILE A 146 -9.81 0.27 0.08
C ILE A 146 -8.37 0.72 0.35
N ASN A 147 -7.62 -0.09 1.08
CA ASN A 147 -6.22 0.21 1.37
C ASN A 147 -5.36 0.05 0.11
N GLY A 148 -5.54 -1.03 -0.65
CA GLY A 148 -4.78 -1.30 -1.87
C GLY A 148 -5.00 -0.26 -2.96
N ILE A 149 -6.25 0.12 -3.24
CA ILE A 149 -6.53 1.14 -4.26
C ILE A 149 -5.99 2.51 -3.79
N GLY A 150 -6.33 2.94 -2.57
CA GLY A 150 -5.91 4.25 -2.09
C GLY A 150 -4.39 4.41 -1.97
N GLY A 151 -3.72 3.42 -1.37
CA GLY A 151 -2.27 3.37 -1.20
C GLY A 151 -1.51 3.37 -2.54
N ASN A 152 -1.97 2.59 -3.52
CA ASN A 152 -1.30 2.49 -4.81
C ASN A 152 -1.51 3.75 -5.67
N LEU A 153 -2.70 4.35 -5.66
CA LEU A 153 -2.95 5.61 -6.38
C LEU A 153 -2.10 6.75 -5.82
N VAL A 154 -2.00 6.87 -4.50
CA VAL A 154 -1.21 7.93 -3.88
C VAL A 154 0.31 7.71 -4.07
N ALA A 155 0.78 6.47 -4.12
CA ALA A 155 2.16 6.13 -4.45
C ALA A 155 2.52 6.57 -5.88
N ILE A 156 1.65 6.32 -6.86
CA ILE A 156 1.82 6.79 -8.25
C ILE A 156 1.91 8.33 -8.27
N GLN A 157 1.00 9.02 -7.59
CA GLN A 157 1.03 10.48 -7.55
C GLN A 157 2.30 11.03 -6.88
N SER A 158 2.72 10.43 -5.76
CA SER A 158 3.93 10.81 -5.02
C SER A 158 5.18 10.66 -5.89
N SER A 159 5.32 9.53 -6.59
CA SER A 159 6.45 9.28 -7.48
C SER A 159 6.49 10.31 -8.62
N ARG A 160 5.34 10.66 -9.21
CA ARG A 160 5.28 11.71 -10.25
C ARG A 160 5.69 13.09 -9.72
N PHE A 161 5.27 13.45 -8.52
CA PHE A 161 5.70 14.70 -7.89
C PHE A 161 7.22 14.71 -7.63
N SER A 162 7.77 13.62 -7.11
CA SER A 162 9.22 13.48 -6.88
C SER A 162 10.01 13.61 -8.19
N THR A 163 9.64 12.84 -9.22
CA THR A 163 10.27 12.92 -10.54
C THR A 163 10.19 14.33 -11.12
N HIS A 164 9.05 15.02 -10.99
CA HIS A 164 8.91 16.40 -11.45
C HIS A 164 9.88 17.36 -10.75
N LEU A 165 10.04 17.22 -9.42
CA LEU A 165 10.99 18.02 -8.64
C LEU A 165 12.44 17.74 -9.03
N HIS A 166 12.82 16.47 -9.18
CA HIS A 166 14.17 16.07 -9.63
C HIS A 166 14.55 16.64 -11.01
N PHE A 167 13.58 16.82 -11.92
CA PHE A 167 13.84 17.40 -13.24
C PHE A 167 13.87 18.95 -13.27
N HIS A 168 13.16 19.63 -12.38
CA HIS A 168 12.91 21.08 -12.49
C HIS A 168 13.48 21.90 -11.34
N CYS A 169 13.94 21.27 -10.26
CA CYS A 169 14.42 21.97 -9.07
C CYS A 169 15.73 21.36 -8.58
N ALA A 170 16.62 22.21 -8.05
CA ALA A 170 17.75 21.72 -7.28
C ALA A 170 17.25 21.12 -5.95
N PRO A 171 17.93 20.10 -5.39
CA PRO A 171 17.59 19.56 -4.08
C PRO A 171 17.52 20.66 -3.01
N GLY A 172 16.40 20.74 -2.28
CA GLY A 172 16.16 21.78 -1.27
C GLY A 172 15.54 23.07 -1.80
N GLU A 173 15.54 23.31 -3.11
CA GLU A 173 14.82 24.44 -3.72
C GLU A 173 13.41 24.01 -4.09
N VAL A 174 12.40 24.73 -3.60
CA VAL A 174 11.00 24.50 -3.94
C VAL A 174 10.56 25.44 -5.07
N PRO A 175 9.72 24.96 -6.01
CA PRO A 175 9.13 25.80 -7.06
C PRO A 175 8.43 27.02 -6.46
N ASP A 176 8.45 28.16 -7.15
CA ASP A 176 7.80 29.39 -6.68
C ASP A 176 6.32 29.19 -6.34
N GLU A 177 5.63 28.36 -7.13
CA GLU A 177 4.25 27.95 -6.85
C GLU A 177 4.15 27.32 -5.45
N ALA A 178 5.08 26.42 -5.10
CA ALA A 178 5.09 25.70 -3.83
C ALA A 178 5.52 26.55 -2.63
N LYS A 179 6.02 27.79 -2.79
CA LYS A 179 6.47 28.65 -1.67
C LYS A 179 5.31 29.22 -0.83
N GLY A 180 4.08 29.23 -1.34
CA GLY A 180 2.88 29.71 -0.63
C GLY A 180 2.35 28.77 0.46
N CYS A 181 1.33 29.24 1.21
CA CYS A 181 0.60 28.41 2.16
C CYS A 181 -0.15 27.29 1.43
N TYR A 182 -0.03 26.06 1.93
CA TYR A 182 -0.73 24.92 1.34
C TYR A 182 -2.24 25.02 1.60
N TYR A 183 -3.04 24.72 0.57
CA TYR A 183 -4.49 24.52 0.69
C TYR A 183 -4.92 23.37 -0.22
N PRO A 184 -5.85 22.50 0.24
CA PRO A 184 -6.16 21.22 -0.42
C PRO A 184 -6.75 21.36 -1.82
N CYS A 185 -7.50 22.44 -2.10
CA CYS A 185 -8.01 22.71 -3.44
C CYS A 185 -6.90 22.92 -4.46
N ARG A 186 -5.70 23.36 -4.05
CA ARG A 186 -4.59 23.57 -4.97
C ARG A 186 -4.21 22.30 -5.71
N THR A 187 -4.21 21.15 -5.03
CA THR A 187 -3.82 19.85 -5.61
C THR A 187 -4.69 19.47 -6.81
N PHE A 188 -5.95 19.94 -6.87
CA PHE A 188 -6.90 19.60 -7.92
C PHE A 188 -7.16 20.72 -8.93
N PHE A 189 -7.01 21.99 -8.53
CA PHE A 189 -7.35 23.13 -9.37
C PHE A 189 -6.08 23.81 -9.90
N GLY A 190 -5.56 23.28 -11.02
CA GLY A 190 -4.40 23.86 -11.72
C GLY A 190 -4.26 23.34 -13.15
N THR A 191 -3.46 24.03 -13.96
CA THR A 191 -3.25 23.70 -15.38
C THR A 191 -2.14 22.68 -15.62
N GLY A 192 -1.28 22.43 -14.62
CA GLY A 192 -0.13 21.53 -14.72
C GLY A 192 -0.48 20.04 -14.80
N ALA A 193 0.43 19.24 -15.35
CA ALA A 193 0.27 17.79 -15.52
C ALA A 193 -0.01 17.05 -14.20
N ASN A 194 0.54 17.54 -13.09
CA ASN A 194 0.33 16.94 -11.77
C ASN A 194 -1.11 17.11 -11.24
N HIS A 195 -1.75 18.25 -11.53
CA HIS A 195 -3.15 18.51 -11.19
C HIS A 195 -4.09 17.61 -12.00
N ARG A 196 -3.82 17.47 -13.31
CA ARG A 196 -4.56 16.55 -14.18
C ARG A 196 -4.42 15.09 -13.72
N SER A 197 -3.21 14.70 -13.30
CA SER A 197 -2.98 13.38 -12.71
C SER A 197 -3.86 13.14 -11.48
N ALA A 198 -3.86 14.07 -10.52
CA ALA A 198 -4.68 13.96 -9.32
C ALA A 198 -6.19 13.85 -9.63
N GLN A 199 -6.68 14.62 -10.60
CA GLN A 199 -8.08 14.54 -11.07
C GLN A 199 -8.41 13.18 -11.70
N VAL A 200 -7.53 12.66 -12.57
CA VAL A 200 -7.72 11.36 -13.22
C VAL A 200 -7.68 10.23 -12.19
N LEU A 201 -6.76 10.28 -11.23
CA LEU A 201 -6.66 9.28 -10.16
C LEU A 201 -7.90 9.31 -9.26
N LEU A 202 -8.42 10.49 -8.92
CA LEU A 202 -9.68 10.62 -8.16
C LEU A 202 -10.88 10.08 -8.95
N LEU A 203 -10.93 10.34 -10.26
CA LEU A 203 -11.99 9.81 -11.13
C LEU A 203 -11.93 8.28 -11.24
N LEU A 204 -10.73 7.70 -11.21
CA LEU A 204 -10.51 6.25 -11.27
C LEU A 204 -11.00 5.50 -10.03
N VAL A 205 -11.17 6.18 -8.90
CA VAL A 205 -11.65 5.57 -7.64
C VAL A 205 -13.01 4.91 -7.84
N VAL A 206 -13.98 5.63 -8.41
CA VAL A 206 -15.36 5.10 -8.57
C VAL A 206 -15.40 3.82 -9.42
N PRO A 207 -14.94 3.80 -10.68
CA PRO A 207 -14.97 2.58 -11.48
C PRO A 207 -14.06 1.48 -10.91
N GLY A 208 -12.91 1.83 -10.32
CA GLY A 208 -12.01 0.86 -9.70
C GLY A 208 -12.70 0.11 -8.56
N HIS A 209 -13.25 0.84 -7.60
CA HIS A 209 -13.95 0.23 -6.46
C HIS A 209 -15.20 -0.55 -6.88
N LEU A 210 -15.98 -0.08 -7.85
CA LEU A 210 -17.15 -0.80 -8.36
C LEU A 210 -16.79 -2.17 -8.94
N ILE A 211 -15.69 -2.27 -9.71
CA ILE A 211 -15.21 -3.54 -10.26
C ILE A 211 -14.86 -4.52 -9.14
N PHE A 212 -14.15 -4.07 -8.10
CA PHE A 212 -13.77 -4.93 -6.98
C PHE A 212 -14.97 -5.35 -6.13
N LEU A 213 -15.91 -4.42 -5.85
CA LEU A 213 -17.15 -4.75 -5.15
C LEU A 213 -17.96 -5.83 -5.90
N TYR A 214 -18.11 -5.68 -7.21
CA TYR A 214 -18.82 -6.66 -8.03
C TYR A 214 -18.09 -8.01 -8.07
N THR A 215 -16.75 -8.00 -8.09
CA THR A 215 -15.94 -9.22 -8.03
C THR A 215 -16.13 -9.94 -6.70
N ILE A 216 -16.12 -9.23 -5.58
CA ILE A 216 -16.38 -9.78 -4.24
C ILE A 216 -17.77 -10.44 -4.19
N HIS A 217 -18.78 -9.76 -4.73
CA HIS A 217 -20.14 -10.28 -4.82
C HIS A 217 -20.21 -11.58 -5.65
N LEU A 218 -19.52 -11.62 -6.80
CA LEU A 218 -19.45 -12.83 -7.64
C LEU A 218 -18.72 -14.00 -6.95
N MET A 219 -17.66 -13.71 -6.19
CA MET A 219 -16.88 -14.73 -5.48
C MET A 219 -17.61 -15.27 -4.23
N LYS A 220 -18.82 -14.76 -3.91
CA LYS A 220 -19.55 -15.04 -2.66
C LYS A 220 -18.65 -14.88 -1.41
N SER A 221 -17.67 -13.99 -1.48
CA SER A 221 -16.59 -13.92 -0.50
C SER A 221 -16.93 -13.05 0.72
N GLY A 222 -18.22 -12.85 1.02
CA GLY A 222 -18.70 -12.13 2.19
C GLY A 222 -20.21 -12.30 2.35
N HIS A 223 -20.69 -12.41 3.59
CA HIS A 223 -22.11 -12.50 3.95
C HIS A 223 -22.84 -11.14 3.92
N THR A 224 -22.27 -10.14 3.25
CA THR A 224 -22.88 -8.80 3.13
C THR A 224 -23.55 -8.68 1.77
N THR A 225 -24.85 -8.35 1.75
CA THR A 225 -25.52 -8.12 0.46
C THR A 225 -25.12 -6.74 -0.06
N LEU A 226 -24.98 -6.62 -1.38
CA LEU A 226 -24.52 -5.39 -2.01
C LEU A 226 -25.69 -4.41 -2.12
N THR A 227 -26.13 -3.83 -0.99
CA THR A 227 -27.23 -2.86 -0.99
C THR A 227 -26.79 -1.55 -1.68
N PRO A 228 -27.70 -0.82 -2.35
CA PRO A 228 -27.38 0.50 -2.90
C PRO A 228 -26.91 1.49 -1.83
N ILE A 229 -27.41 1.36 -0.61
CA ILE A 229 -27.04 2.18 0.54
C ILE A 229 -25.58 1.88 0.94
N PHE A 230 -25.24 0.61 1.14
CA PHE A 230 -23.87 0.16 1.40
C PHE A 230 -22.90 0.69 0.34
N MET A 231 -23.22 0.48 -0.95
CA MET A 231 -22.38 0.95 -2.06
C MET A 231 -22.15 2.46 -2.01
N SER A 232 -23.19 3.25 -1.70
CA SER A 232 -23.08 4.70 -1.64
C SER A 232 -22.17 5.18 -0.50
N VAL A 233 -22.33 4.59 0.70
CA VAL A 233 -21.52 4.95 1.89
C VAL A 233 -20.06 4.50 1.69
N TYR A 234 -19.87 3.28 1.18
CA TYR A 234 -18.54 2.75 0.88
C TYR A 234 -17.80 3.60 -0.17
N LEU A 235 -18.46 3.97 -1.27
CA LEU A 235 -17.86 4.81 -2.30
C LEU A 235 -17.54 6.21 -1.78
N ALA A 236 -18.40 6.78 -0.91
CA ALA A 236 -18.13 8.06 -0.27
C ALA A 236 -16.88 7.99 0.63
N ALA A 237 -16.74 6.91 1.42
CA ALA A 237 -15.56 6.68 2.25
C ALA A 237 -14.27 6.50 1.42
N ALA A 238 -14.34 5.72 0.34
CA ALA A 238 -13.22 5.53 -0.59
C ALA A 238 -12.80 6.84 -1.27
N LEU A 239 -13.75 7.63 -1.76
CA LEU A 239 -13.47 8.95 -2.34
C LEU A 239 -12.85 9.90 -1.32
N LEU A 240 -13.37 9.92 -0.09
CA LEU A 240 -12.82 10.75 0.98
C LEU A 240 -11.39 10.33 1.34
N GLN A 241 -11.13 9.03 1.46
CA GLN A 241 -9.80 8.49 1.73
C GLN A 241 -8.80 8.96 0.66
N VAL A 242 -9.10 8.71 -0.63
CA VAL A 242 -8.18 9.06 -1.73
C VAL A 242 -8.01 10.58 -1.85
N LEU A 243 -9.07 11.36 -1.65
CA LEU A 243 -8.99 12.82 -1.63
C LEU A 243 -8.00 13.31 -0.56
N LEU A 244 -8.12 12.81 0.66
CA LEU A 244 -7.23 13.16 1.77
C LEU A 244 -5.78 12.75 1.46
N LEU A 245 -5.58 11.53 0.96
CA LEU A 245 -4.25 11.01 0.62
C LEU A 245 -3.56 11.84 -0.49
N LEU A 246 -4.29 12.22 -1.54
CA LEU A 246 -3.73 13.05 -2.61
C LEU A 246 -3.32 14.43 -2.09
N CYS A 247 -4.11 15.02 -1.19
CA CYS A 247 -3.75 16.29 -0.55
C CYS A 247 -2.48 16.15 0.32
N ILE A 248 -2.45 15.11 1.16
CA ILE A 248 -1.30 14.84 2.04
C ILE A 248 -0.04 14.56 1.22
N SER A 249 -0.16 13.86 0.09
CA SER A 249 0.94 13.56 -0.83
C SER A 249 1.61 14.82 -1.37
N ASP A 250 0.80 15.75 -1.90
CA ASP A 250 1.30 17.02 -2.43
C ASP A 250 2.05 17.82 -1.34
N TRP A 251 1.45 17.97 -0.16
CA TRP A 251 2.10 18.65 0.95
C TRP A 251 3.40 17.96 1.41
N MET A 252 3.36 16.64 1.60
CA MET A 252 4.47 15.88 2.18
C MET A 252 5.66 15.80 1.23
N VAL A 253 5.46 15.57 -0.07
CA VAL A 253 6.55 15.52 -1.05
C VAL A 253 7.31 16.84 -1.08
N HIS A 254 6.59 17.97 -1.13
CA HIS A 254 7.23 19.29 -1.09
C HIS A 254 7.92 19.58 0.24
N SER A 255 7.34 19.13 1.37
CA SER A 255 7.96 19.28 2.70
C SER A 255 9.26 18.48 2.84
N MET A 256 9.28 17.25 2.33
CA MET A 256 10.47 16.39 2.35
C MET A 256 11.55 16.94 1.43
N TRP A 257 11.18 17.43 0.24
CA TRP A 257 12.09 18.08 -0.69
C TRP A 257 12.77 19.31 -0.09
N ARG A 258 12.00 20.18 0.59
CA ARG A 258 12.56 21.33 1.34
C ARG A 258 13.56 20.93 2.42
N SER A 259 13.37 19.75 3.00
CA SER A 259 14.24 19.21 4.05
C SER A 259 15.45 18.47 3.48
N GLY A 260 15.63 18.45 2.15
CA GLY A 260 16.71 17.72 1.47
C GLY A 260 16.57 16.20 1.54
N LYS A 261 15.39 15.67 1.92
CA LYS A 261 15.09 14.24 1.92
C LYS A 261 14.51 13.85 0.57
N ASP A 262 14.98 12.73 0.02
CA ASP A 262 14.46 12.18 -1.24
C ASP A 262 13.02 11.69 -1.05
N PRO A 263 12.01 12.31 -1.67
CA PRO A 263 10.62 11.96 -1.44
C PRO A 263 10.33 10.51 -1.81
N ASP A 264 10.90 9.98 -2.88
CA ASP A 264 10.63 8.59 -3.31
C ASP A 264 10.99 7.56 -2.23
N SER A 265 12.02 7.83 -1.44
CA SER A 265 12.47 6.94 -0.37
C SER A 265 11.65 7.07 0.93
N PHE A 266 11.02 8.22 1.16
CA PHE A 266 10.37 8.54 2.46
C PHE A 266 8.85 8.73 2.36
N SER A 267 8.36 9.45 1.35
CA SER A 267 6.95 9.80 1.25
C SER A 267 6.08 8.61 0.87
N ILE A 268 6.54 7.71 -0.01
CA ILE A 268 5.75 6.55 -0.44
C ILE A 268 5.40 5.63 0.73
N PRO A 269 6.34 5.14 1.57
CA PRO A 269 6.01 4.31 2.74
C PRO A 269 5.03 4.99 3.71
N TYR A 270 5.19 6.29 3.93
CA TYR A 270 4.30 7.06 4.81
C TYR A 270 2.89 7.22 4.23
N LEU A 271 2.77 7.52 2.94
CA LEU A 271 1.47 7.68 2.29
C LEU A 271 0.71 6.37 2.23
N THR A 272 1.38 5.26 1.93
CA THR A 272 0.75 3.94 1.92
C THR A 272 0.27 3.56 3.32
N ALA A 273 1.10 3.75 4.35
CA ALA A 273 0.70 3.46 5.73
C ALA A 273 -0.43 4.37 6.25
N LEU A 274 -0.42 5.66 5.87
CA LEU A 274 -1.55 6.55 6.12
C LEU A 274 -2.80 6.10 5.35
N GLY A 275 -2.63 5.55 4.15
CA GLY A 275 -3.69 4.96 3.35
C GLY A 275 -4.34 3.77 4.02
N ASP A 276 -3.54 2.87 4.61
CA ASP A 276 -4.02 1.75 5.41
C ASP A 276 -4.83 2.23 6.63
N LEU A 277 -4.29 3.20 7.37
CA LEU A 277 -4.92 3.73 8.57
C LEU A 277 -6.24 4.44 8.24
N LEU A 278 -6.22 5.38 7.28
CA LEU A 278 -7.40 6.15 6.89
C LEU A 278 -8.45 5.26 6.24
N GLY A 279 -8.05 4.35 5.35
CA GLY A 279 -8.96 3.43 4.67
C GLY A 279 -9.68 2.54 5.67
N THR A 280 -8.94 1.92 6.60
CA THR A 280 -9.51 1.07 7.65
C THR A 280 -10.43 1.86 8.59
N ALA A 281 -10.01 3.05 9.04
CA ALA A 281 -10.80 3.87 9.96
C ALA A 281 -12.11 4.38 9.32
N LEU A 282 -12.05 4.87 8.08
CA LEU A 282 -13.24 5.35 7.35
C LEU A 282 -14.18 4.20 7.01
N LEU A 283 -13.65 3.03 6.69
CA LEU A 283 -14.45 1.84 6.45
C LEU A 283 -15.14 1.38 7.74
N ALA A 284 -14.44 1.34 8.87
CA ALA A 284 -15.03 1.01 10.16
C ALA A 284 -16.15 1.99 10.54
N LEU A 285 -15.94 3.29 10.33
CA LEU A 285 -16.98 4.31 10.52
C LEU A 285 -18.19 4.07 9.61
N SER A 286 -17.96 3.68 8.36
CA SER A 286 -19.01 3.40 7.38
C SER A 286 -19.88 2.22 7.81
N PHE A 287 -19.26 1.13 8.25
CA PHE A 287 -19.97 -0.04 8.78
C PHE A 287 -20.76 0.29 10.05
N HIS A 288 -20.17 1.08 10.96
CA HIS A 288 -20.87 1.53 12.17
C HIS A 288 -22.07 2.43 11.84
N PHE A 289 -21.92 3.32 10.85
CA PHE A 289 -23.00 4.18 10.37
C PHE A 289 -24.15 3.39 9.73
N LEU A 290 -23.84 2.39 8.91
CA LEU A 290 -24.84 1.50 8.31
C LEU A 290 -25.60 0.68 9.36
N TRP A 291 -24.88 0.19 10.37
CA TRP A 291 -25.48 -0.50 11.50
C TRP A 291 -26.48 0.39 12.26
N LEU A 292 -26.14 1.67 12.48
CA LEU A 292 -27.04 2.64 13.14
C LEU A 292 -28.28 2.98 12.33
N ILE A 293 -28.21 2.98 11.00
CA ILE A 293 -29.33 3.30 10.10
C ILE A 293 -30.32 2.15 9.98
N GLY A 294 -29.97 0.96 10.46
CA GLY A 294 -30.84 -0.19 10.35
C GLY A 294 -30.93 -0.74 8.94
N ASP A 295 -29.88 -0.54 8.12
CA ASP A 295 -29.56 -1.48 7.02
C ASP A 295 -29.03 -2.77 7.68
N GLN A 296 -29.89 -3.35 8.52
CA GLN A 296 -29.77 -4.68 9.09
C GLN A 296 -30.00 -5.61 7.91
N ASP A 297 -28.99 -5.80 7.09
CA ASP A 297 -28.92 -7.05 6.37
C ASP A 297 -29.02 -8.14 7.42
N SER A 298 -30.10 -8.89 7.36
CA SER A 298 -30.47 -9.94 8.32
C SER A 298 -29.47 -11.11 8.37
N ASP A 299 -28.29 -10.96 7.74
CA ASP A 299 -27.21 -11.94 7.60
C ASP A 299 -25.85 -11.43 8.15
N VAL A 300 -25.78 -10.30 8.86
CA VAL A 300 -24.53 -9.87 9.54
C VAL A 300 -24.30 -10.57 10.89
N GLY A 301 -25.03 -11.65 11.15
CA GLY A 301 -24.92 -12.42 12.37
C GLY A 301 -25.65 -13.76 12.25
N ASP A 302 -25.16 -14.64 11.38
CA ASP A 302 -25.23 -16.11 11.53
C ASP A 302 -24.06 -16.76 10.78
#